data_AF-A0A2N6D4M0-F1
#
_entry.id   AF-A0A2N6D4M0-F1
#
_cell.length_a   1.000
_cell.length_b   1.000
_cell.length_c   1.000
_cell.angle_alpha   90.00
_cell.angle_beta   90.00
_cell.angle_gamma   90.00
#
_symmetry.space_group_name_H-M   'P 1'
#
loop_
_entity.id
_entity.type
_entity.pdbx_description
1 polymer ?
#
loop_
_entity_poly.entity_id
_entity_poly.type
_entity_poly.pdbx_seq_one_letter_code
_entity_poly.pdbx_strand_id
1 'polypeptide(L)'
;MLETISKVDFAFQFIFGISFVILILITLIAIYFLFKYHHKKHPDAADIDGNVIAELTWTIIPTLIVLAMFWFGWTGYKGLRDVPEDAMEVNVTARMWSWKFEYPNGKTSKELYVPANTAVKLNMTSLDVIHSFYVPAYRIKMDTVPGMNTYVWFNSGEPEEYDILCAEYCGVRHAFMLSKVKILPQEEYAAWLNADKKKQDSSDAVAILEKHGCLDCHSLDGTELVGPTLKDILGRETVIVTPEGEKTVTADEQYITKAIYDPSSEIVKNYEDMMPPYEGVVTDDEMDIIIEYFKNGQPEEKPGEKGAVIVENEGCLGCHSTDGSVLVGPSFKNMLDRDVTVTKDGEKMTVKADTRYIISSIVNPNEYIVEGFDASMPAYDYLDDKQIKDLIEYFNTLKD
;
A
#
# COMPACT_ATOMS: atom_id res chain seq x y z
N MET A 1 5.00 24.95 -7.07
CA MET A 1 5.98 23.85 -6.99
C MET A 1 6.98 24.03 -5.83
N LEU A 2 7.72 25.14 -5.77
CA LEU A 2 8.86 25.34 -4.85
C LEU A 2 8.54 25.92 -3.46
N GLU A 3 7.30 26.36 -3.17
CA GLU A 3 7.07 27.26 -2.03
C GLU A 3 7.30 26.60 -0.66
N THR A 4 6.83 25.38 -0.43
CA THR A 4 6.97 24.72 0.88
C THR A 4 8.40 24.22 1.11
N ILE A 5 9.01 23.56 0.12
CA ILE A 5 10.40 23.08 0.21
C ILE A 5 11.36 24.26 0.40
N SER A 6 11.21 25.32 -0.40
CA SER A 6 12.08 26.50 -0.30
C SER A 6 11.96 27.22 1.04
N LYS A 7 10.77 27.24 1.66
CA LYS A 7 10.59 27.78 3.01
C LYS A 7 11.33 26.95 4.06
N VAL A 8 11.27 25.63 3.98
CA VAL A 8 11.99 24.73 4.89
C VAL A 8 13.51 24.87 4.68
N ASP A 9 13.97 24.83 3.44
CA ASP A 9 15.39 24.98 3.12
C ASP A 9 15.92 26.36 3.53
N PHE A 10 15.15 27.44 3.32
CA PHE A 10 15.52 28.77 3.80
C PHE A 10 15.64 28.82 5.32
N ALA A 11 14.65 28.27 6.05
CA ALA A 11 14.70 28.21 7.50
C ALA A 11 15.93 27.44 7.98
N PHE A 12 16.25 26.31 7.35
CA PHE A 12 17.47 25.56 7.63
C PHE A 12 18.74 26.39 7.39
N GLN A 13 18.89 27.01 6.22
CA GLN A 13 20.07 27.82 5.89
C GLN A 13 20.23 29.03 6.82
N PHE A 14 19.11 29.67 7.18
CA PHE A 14 19.10 30.79 8.13
C PHE A 14 19.59 30.36 9.51
N ILE A 15 19.04 29.27 10.05
CA ILE A 15 19.44 28.71 11.34
C ILE A 15 20.91 28.28 11.30
N PHE A 16 21.30 27.53 10.26
CA PHE A 16 22.66 27.05 10.07
C PHE A 16 23.67 28.22 10.03
N GLY A 17 23.37 29.27 9.27
CA GLY A 17 24.23 30.45 9.17
C GLY A 17 24.44 31.16 10.50
N ILE A 18 23.37 31.36 11.28
CA ILE A 18 23.45 31.96 12.62
C ILE A 18 24.26 31.07 13.56
N SER A 19 23.96 29.77 13.61
CA SER A 19 24.68 28.81 14.43
C SER A 19 26.17 28.76 14.10
N PHE A 20 26.52 28.79 12.81
CA PHE A 20 27.89 28.80 12.34
C PHE A 20 28.65 30.06 12.79
N VAL A 21 28.05 31.24 12.64
CA VAL A 21 28.64 32.51 13.08
C VAL A 21 28.84 32.54 14.60
N ILE A 22 27.83 32.11 15.37
CA ILE A 22 27.92 32.05 16.83
C ILE A 22 28.99 31.05 17.27
N LEU A 23 29.05 29.87 16.65
CA LEU A 23 30.06 28.86 16.94
C LEU A 23 31.46 29.41 16.74
N ILE A 24 31.72 30.06 15.60
CA ILE A 24 33.02 30.68 15.31
C ILE A 24 33.32 31.78 16.33
N LEU A 25 32.37 32.67 16.60
CA LEU A 25 32.55 33.77 17.55
C LEU A 25 32.92 33.26 18.95
N ILE A 26 32.13 32.34 19.50
CA ILE A 26 32.38 31.75 20.83
C ILE A 26 33.72 31.04 20.85
N THR A 27 34.02 30.24 19.82
CA THR A 27 35.29 29.50 19.73
C THR A 27 36.49 30.44 19.68
N LEU A 28 36.44 31.48 18.84
CA LEU A 28 37.52 32.47 18.73
C LEU A 28 37.70 33.26 20.02
N ILE A 29 36.62 33.66 20.69
CA ILE A 29 36.70 34.33 21.99
C ILE A 29 37.28 33.41 23.06
N ALA A 30 36.84 32.15 23.11
CA ALA A 30 37.36 31.16 24.06
C ALA A 30 38.85 30.91 23.84
N ILE A 31 39.29 30.72 22.58
CA ILE A 31 40.70 30.59 22.21
C ILE A 31 41.48 31.86 22.59
N TYR A 32 40.95 33.04 22.29
CA TYR A 32 41.56 34.31 22.66
C TYR A 32 41.73 34.43 24.17
N PHE A 33 40.72 34.09 24.96
CA PHE A 33 40.80 34.11 26.43
C PHE A 33 41.80 33.10 26.96
N LEU A 34 41.87 31.91 26.38
CA LEU A 34 42.87 30.89 26.72
C LEU A 34 44.29 31.44 26.58
N PHE A 35 44.59 32.17 25.49
CA PHE A 35 45.92 32.73 25.26
C PHE A 35 46.20 34.04 26.00
N LYS A 36 45.19 34.91 26.09
CA LYS A 36 45.30 36.21 26.73
C LYS A 36 45.41 36.04 28.23
N TYR A 37 44.44 35.37 28.86
CA TYR A 37 44.33 35.24 30.32
C TYR A 37 45.00 33.98 30.86
N HIS A 38 45.96 33.41 30.11
CA HIS A 38 46.76 32.29 30.58
C HIS A 38 47.52 32.66 31.87
N HIS A 39 47.51 31.78 32.88
CA HIS A 39 48.08 32.06 34.21
C HIS A 39 49.53 32.58 34.19
N LYS A 40 50.38 32.06 33.29
CA LYS A 40 51.77 32.57 33.12
C LYS A 40 51.86 34.06 32.73
N LYS A 41 50.86 34.60 32.05
CA LYS A 41 50.81 36.01 31.60
C LYS A 41 49.93 36.87 32.51
N HIS A 42 48.92 36.28 33.15
CA HIS A 42 48.01 36.94 34.08
C HIS A 42 47.90 36.08 35.37
N PRO A 43 48.86 36.21 36.30
CA PRO A 43 48.92 35.37 37.51
C PRO A 43 47.81 35.72 38.51
N ASP A 44 47.43 36.98 38.61
CA ASP A 44 46.37 37.48 39.48
C ASP A 44 45.06 37.64 38.69
N ALA A 45 44.00 36.96 39.13
CA ALA A 45 42.68 37.07 38.51
C ALA A 45 41.99 38.39 38.92
N ALA A 46 41.22 38.97 38.00
CA ALA A 46 40.36 40.09 38.31
C ALA A 46 39.12 39.62 39.09
N ASP A 47 38.74 40.37 40.13
CA ASP A 47 37.54 40.13 40.93
C ASP A 47 36.39 40.99 40.37
N ILE A 48 35.53 40.39 39.54
CA ILE A 48 34.43 41.07 38.85
C ILE A 48 33.14 40.28 39.11
N ASP A 49 32.20 40.90 39.81
CA ASP A 49 30.97 40.23 40.26
C ASP A 49 29.81 40.29 39.26
N GLY A 50 29.87 41.19 38.26
CA GLY A 50 28.80 41.30 37.27
C GLY A 50 28.93 42.49 36.32
N ASN A 51 28.11 42.47 35.29
CA ASN A 51 27.98 43.58 34.34
C ASN A 51 26.58 43.56 33.72
N VAL A 52 25.68 44.38 34.26
CA VAL A 52 24.28 44.46 33.82
C VAL A 52 24.17 44.75 32.32
N ILE A 53 25.07 45.54 31.73
CA ILE A 53 25.03 45.82 30.28
C ILE A 53 25.36 44.55 29.49
N ALA A 54 26.37 43.78 29.91
CA ALA A 54 26.71 42.50 29.28
C ALA A 54 25.56 41.49 29.44
N GLU A 55 24.97 41.43 30.63
CA GLU A 55 23.82 40.60 30.95
C GLU A 55 22.61 40.90 30.05
N LEU A 56 22.23 42.17 29.96
CA LEU A 56 21.16 42.61 29.05
C LEU A 56 21.49 42.29 27.59
N THR A 57 22.75 42.46 27.18
CA THR A 57 23.19 42.21 25.80
C THR A 57 23.02 40.73 25.43
N TRP A 58 23.53 39.80 26.25
CA TRP A 58 23.42 38.36 25.97
C TRP A 58 22.04 37.78 26.26
N THR A 59 21.13 38.52 26.88
CA THR A 59 19.74 38.09 27.03
C THR A 59 18.89 38.59 25.86
N ILE A 60 18.99 39.88 25.52
CA ILE A 60 18.17 40.49 24.46
C ILE A 60 18.54 39.95 23.09
N ILE A 61 19.84 39.85 22.76
CA ILE A 61 20.27 39.41 21.42
C ILE A 61 19.78 37.98 21.12
N PRO A 62 20.03 36.95 21.96
CA PRO A 62 19.50 35.61 21.71
C PRO A 62 17.98 35.54 21.71
N THR A 63 17.30 36.33 22.54
CA THR A 63 15.83 36.40 22.53
C THR A 63 15.32 36.87 21.17
N LEU A 64 15.88 37.95 20.62
CA LEU A 64 15.50 38.45 19.30
C LEU A 64 15.82 37.45 18.18
N ILE A 65 16.97 36.76 18.27
CA ILE A 65 17.34 35.69 17.32
C ILE A 65 16.31 34.56 17.35
N VAL A 66 15.93 34.06 18.54
CA VAL A 66 14.95 32.98 18.68
C VAL A 66 13.57 33.42 18.18
N LEU A 67 13.15 34.67 18.42
CA LEU A 67 11.91 35.21 17.88
C LEU A 67 11.92 35.26 16.34
N ALA A 68 13.04 35.62 15.72
CA ALA A 68 13.20 35.58 14.27
C ALA A 68 13.17 34.15 13.73
N MET A 69 13.87 33.21 14.38
CA MET A 69 13.83 31.78 14.02
C MET A 69 12.40 31.23 14.12
N PHE A 70 11.66 31.57 15.18
CA PHE A 70 10.25 31.19 15.34
C PHE A 70 9.39 31.71 14.19
N TRP A 71 9.55 32.98 13.81
CA TRP A 71 8.79 33.58 12.71
C TRP A 71 8.97 32.80 11.39
N PHE A 72 10.22 32.54 11.00
CA PHE A 72 10.49 31.78 9.78
C PHE A 72 10.02 30.33 9.88
N GLY A 73 10.27 29.66 11.01
CA GLY A 73 9.79 28.30 11.26
C GLY A 73 8.26 28.19 11.18
N TRP A 74 7.54 29.15 11.76
CA TRP A 74 6.08 29.21 11.70
C TRP A 74 5.55 29.37 10.27
N THR A 75 6.18 30.23 9.45
CA THR A 75 5.76 30.41 8.06
C THR A 75 5.94 29.15 7.21
N GLY A 76 7.01 28.38 7.45
CA GLY A 76 7.21 27.07 6.83
C GLY A 76 6.22 26.02 7.34
N TYR A 77 5.98 25.98 8.66
CA TYR A 77 5.03 25.06 9.28
C TYR A 77 3.62 25.19 8.72
N LYS A 78 3.12 26.43 8.57
CA LYS A 78 1.81 26.66 7.95
C LYS A 78 1.74 26.10 6.52
N GLY A 79 2.78 26.35 5.72
CA GLY A 79 2.87 25.79 4.37
C GLY A 79 2.95 24.25 4.31
N LEU A 80 3.30 23.57 5.40
CA LEU A 80 3.25 22.10 5.50
C LEU A 80 1.90 21.58 6.00
N ARG A 81 1.04 22.44 6.58
CA ARG A 81 -0.25 22.06 7.17
C ARG A 81 -1.46 22.51 6.37
N ASP A 82 -1.31 23.58 5.58
CA ASP A 82 -2.36 24.13 4.73
C ASP A 82 -2.49 23.29 3.45
N VAL A 83 -3.32 22.25 3.50
CA VAL A 83 -3.58 21.37 2.35
C VAL A 83 -4.49 22.08 1.33
N PRO A 84 -4.16 22.09 0.02
CA PRO A 84 -5.08 22.56 -1.02
C PRO A 84 -6.39 21.76 -1.06
N GLU A 85 -7.52 22.41 -1.34
CA GLU A 85 -8.84 21.76 -1.37
C GLU A 85 -8.99 20.75 -2.53
N ASP A 86 -8.25 20.94 -3.62
CA ASP A 86 -8.22 20.10 -4.81
C ASP A 86 -7.14 19.01 -4.76
N ALA A 87 -6.54 18.77 -3.59
CA ALA A 87 -5.49 17.79 -3.44
C ALA A 87 -6.01 16.36 -3.69
N MET A 88 -5.33 15.64 -4.58
CA MET A 88 -5.55 14.22 -4.82
C MET A 88 -5.29 13.43 -3.53
N GLU A 89 -6.22 12.57 -3.13
CA GLU A 89 -6.05 11.74 -1.94
C GLU A 89 -5.54 10.33 -2.29
N VAL A 90 -4.57 9.86 -1.51
CA VAL A 90 -4.09 8.47 -1.52
C VAL A 90 -4.04 7.97 -0.09
N ASN A 91 -4.61 6.79 0.16
CA ASN A 91 -4.52 6.15 1.46
C ASN A 91 -3.22 5.36 1.55
N VAL A 92 -2.50 5.50 2.66
CA VAL A 92 -1.25 4.83 2.95
C VAL A 92 -1.42 3.96 4.18
N THR A 93 -1.14 2.68 4.04
CA THR A 93 -1.11 1.75 5.15
C THR A 93 0.31 1.26 5.36
N ALA A 94 0.86 1.53 6.54
CA ALA A 94 2.14 1.01 6.97
C ALA A 94 1.96 -0.34 7.68
N ARG A 95 2.91 -1.25 7.47
CA ARG A 95 3.06 -2.50 8.22
C ARG A 95 4.51 -2.96 8.20
N MET A 96 4.93 -3.84 9.09
CA MET A 96 6.25 -4.47 9.10
C MET A 96 6.37 -5.40 7.87
N TRP A 97 7.22 -5.14 6.88
CA TRP A 97 8.03 -3.95 6.58
C TRP A 97 7.77 -3.50 5.15
N SER A 98 6.56 -2.99 4.90
CA SER A 98 6.07 -2.58 3.59
C SER A 98 5.08 -1.42 3.69
N TRP A 99 4.94 -0.72 2.57
CA TRP A 99 3.97 0.35 2.38
C TRP A 99 2.92 -0.12 1.37
N LYS A 100 1.64 0.07 1.70
CA LYS A 100 0.53 -0.09 0.75
C LYS A 100 -0.03 1.28 0.42
N PHE A 101 -0.10 1.61 -0.87
CA PHE A 101 -0.75 2.80 -1.39
C PHE A 101 -2.06 2.40 -2.06
N GLU A 102 -3.16 3.04 -1.68
CA GLU A 102 -4.50 2.74 -2.17
C GLU A 102 -5.14 4.02 -2.73
N TYR A 103 -5.58 3.93 -3.99
CA TYR A 103 -6.07 5.06 -4.79
C TYR A 103 -7.60 5.11 -4.79
N PRO A 104 -8.22 6.26 -5.15
CA PRO A 104 -9.68 6.42 -5.09
C PRO A 104 -10.49 5.41 -5.91
N ASN A 105 -9.90 4.82 -6.96
CA ASN A 105 -10.51 3.78 -7.77
C ASN A 105 -10.31 2.35 -7.21
N GLY A 106 -9.80 2.21 -5.99
CA GLY A 106 -9.52 0.92 -5.35
C GLY A 106 -8.22 0.24 -5.82
N LYS A 107 -7.48 0.84 -6.75
CA LYS A 107 -6.17 0.32 -7.15
C LYS A 107 -5.21 0.35 -5.97
N THR A 108 -4.36 -0.66 -5.84
CA THR A 108 -3.30 -0.71 -4.83
C THR A 108 -1.91 -0.80 -5.45
N SER A 109 -0.88 -0.34 -4.73
CA SER A 109 0.51 -0.48 -5.16
C SER A 109 1.48 -0.48 -3.97
N LYS A 110 2.68 -1.03 -4.20
CA LYS A 110 3.85 -0.97 -3.30
C LYS A 110 4.67 0.30 -3.44
N GLU A 111 4.51 1.01 -4.56
CA GLU A 111 5.15 2.29 -4.86
C GLU A 111 4.07 3.37 -5.01
N LEU A 112 4.42 4.61 -4.67
CA LEU A 112 3.51 5.74 -4.76
C LEU A 112 3.62 6.37 -6.14
N TYR A 113 2.63 6.14 -7.00
CA TYR A 113 2.50 6.78 -8.30
C TYR A 113 1.66 8.04 -8.17
N VAL A 114 2.17 9.18 -8.64
CA VAL A 114 1.46 10.46 -8.58
C VAL A 114 1.58 11.19 -9.91
N PRO A 115 0.56 11.95 -10.34
CA PRO A 115 0.67 12.78 -11.53
C PRO A 115 1.57 13.98 -11.26
N ALA A 116 2.33 14.41 -12.26
CA ALA A 116 3.18 15.59 -12.20
C ALA A 116 2.39 16.87 -11.89
N ASN A 117 3.01 17.82 -11.21
CA ASN A 117 2.49 19.15 -10.92
C ASN A 117 1.14 19.17 -10.17
N THR A 118 0.89 18.15 -9.34
CA THR A 118 -0.38 17.94 -8.64
C THR A 118 -0.18 18.00 -7.13
N ALA A 119 -1.13 18.62 -6.42
CA ALA A 119 -1.17 18.53 -4.96
C ALA A 119 -1.66 17.14 -4.56
N VAL A 120 -0.88 16.44 -3.73
CA VAL A 120 -1.19 15.09 -3.27
C VAL A 120 -1.23 15.10 -1.75
N LYS A 121 -2.32 14.60 -1.19
CA LYS A 121 -2.53 14.38 0.23
C LYS A 121 -2.51 12.89 0.50
N LEU A 122 -1.62 12.48 1.40
CA LEU A 122 -1.52 11.10 1.86
C LEU A 122 -2.22 10.99 3.21
N ASN A 123 -3.30 10.21 3.27
CA ASN A 123 -3.96 9.85 4.52
C ASN A 123 -3.33 8.55 5.01
N MET A 124 -2.79 8.52 6.23
CA MET A 124 -1.89 7.45 6.64
C MET A 124 -2.29 6.83 7.97
N THR A 125 -2.11 5.52 8.06
CA THR A 125 -2.31 4.72 9.28
C THR A 125 -1.32 3.55 9.31
N SER A 126 -1.26 2.84 10.43
CA SER A 126 -0.47 1.62 10.59
C SER A 126 -1.33 0.46 11.09
N LEU A 127 -1.04 -0.75 10.64
CA LEU A 127 -1.72 -1.97 11.09
C LEU A 127 -1.09 -2.58 12.35
N ASP A 128 0.18 -2.28 12.65
CA ASP A 128 0.94 -2.98 13.68
C ASP A 128 1.63 -2.06 14.68
N VAL A 129 2.80 -1.51 14.34
CA VAL A 129 3.65 -0.65 15.18
C VAL A 129 3.73 0.74 14.59
N ILE A 130 4.40 1.65 15.28
CA ILE A 130 4.66 2.98 14.73
C ILE A 130 5.70 2.84 13.60
N HIS A 131 5.39 3.42 12.45
CA HIS A 131 6.36 3.71 11.40
C HIS A 131 6.40 5.22 11.17
N SER A 132 7.33 5.71 10.36
CA SER A 132 7.32 7.12 9.95
C SER A 132 7.56 7.20 8.45
N PHE A 133 6.55 7.69 7.74
CA PHE A 133 6.65 7.95 6.31
C PHE A 133 7.56 9.15 6.08
N TYR A 134 8.66 8.96 5.37
CA TYR A 134 9.63 10.01 5.10
C TYR A 134 10.01 10.08 3.63
N VAL A 135 9.80 11.23 3.00
CA VAL A 135 10.33 11.53 1.66
C VAL A 135 11.30 12.71 1.78
N PRO A 136 12.62 12.45 1.84
CA PRO A 136 13.62 13.49 2.04
C PRO A 136 13.50 14.61 1.01
N ALA A 137 13.28 14.30 -0.26
CA ALA A 137 13.19 15.28 -1.35
C ALA A 137 12.12 16.36 -1.11
N TYR A 138 10.99 15.98 -0.49
CA TYR A 138 9.91 16.90 -0.16
C TYR A 138 10.02 17.54 1.22
N ARG A 139 11.01 17.13 2.05
CA ARG A 139 11.13 17.52 3.47
C ARG A 139 9.89 17.19 4.30
N ILE A 140 9.10 16.19 3.88
CA ILE A 140 7.91 15.75 4.59
C ILE A 140 8.22 14.48 5.38
N LYS A 141 7.89 14.48 6.67
CA LYS A 141 7.97 13.32 7.54
C LYS A 141 6.76 13.32 8.47
N MET A 142 6.11 12.18 8.62
CA MET A 142 5.03 12.02 9.58
C MET A 142 4.92 10.58 10.04
N ASP A 143 4.70 10.41 11.33
CA ASP A 143 4.51 9.10 11.93
C ASP A 143 3.17 8.52 11.48
N THR A 144 3.17 7.25 11.11
CA THR A 144 1.98 6.45 10.84
C THR A 144 1.74 5.58 12.05
N VAL A 145 0.67 5.87 12.79
CA VAL A 145 0.47 5.35 14.14
C VAL A 145 -0.76 4.45 14.17
N PRO A 146 -0.67 3.23 14.75
CA PRO A 146 -1.83 2.35 14.87
C PRO A 146 -2.99 3.04 15.60
N GLY A 147 -4.18 2.96 15.02
CA GLY A 147 -5.40 3.56 15.59
C GLY A 147 -5.52 5.08 15.43
N MET A 148 -4.61 5.76 14.73
CA MET A 148 -4.72 7.18 14.40
C MET A 148 -4.55 7.44 12.91
N ASN A 149 -5.37 8.34 12.37
CA ASN A 149 -5.19 8.82 11.01
C ASN A 149 -4.29 10.06 11.05
N THR A 150 -3.11 9.95 10.43
CA THR A 150 -2.21 11.08 10.20
C THR A 150 -2.21 11.45 8.73
N TYR A 151 -1.64 12.60 8.39
CA TYR A 151 -1.55 13.01 7.00
C TYR A 151 -0.28 13.81 6.73
N VAL A 152 0.17 13.72 5.48
CA VAL A 152 1.10 14.68 4.87
C VAL A 152 0.51 15.13 3.55
N TRP A 153 1.00 16.25 3.05
CA TRP A 153 0.72 16.64 1.68
C TRP A 153 1.99 17.21 1.05
N PHE A 154 2.06 17.13 -0.27
CA PHE A 154 3.12 17.73 -1.06
C PHE A 154 2.61 18.04 -2.47
N ASN A 155 3.34 18.87 -3.20
CA ASN A 155 3.12 19.04 -4.63
C ASN A 155 4.16 18.18 -5.36
N SER A 156 3.72 17.30 -6.25
CA SER A 156 4.56 16.31 -6.91
C SER A 156 5.63 16.91 -7.84
N GLY A 157 5.40 18.10 -8.39
CA GLY A 157 6.35 18.74 -9.31
C GLY A 157 6.61 17.95 -10.60
N GLU A 158 7.81 18.07 -11.15
CA GLU A 158 8.16 17.48 -12.46
C GLU A 158 8.36 15.95 -12.38
N PRO A 159 8.19 15.21 -13.50
CA PRO A 159 8.42 13.77 -13.55
C PRO A 159 9.84 13.37 -13.09
N GLU A 160 9.90 12.62 -11.98
CA GLU A 160 11.11 12.10 -11.34
C GLU A 160 10.74 10.98 -10.36
N GLU A 161 11.73 10.29 -9.81
CA GLU A 161 11.54 9.32 -8.73
C GLU A 161 12.29 9.74 -7.46
N TYR A 162 11.64 9.58 -6.30
CA TYR A 162 12.24 9.85 -4.99
C TYR A 162 12.07 8.68 -4.03
N ASP A 163 13.04 8.46 -3.15
CA ASP A 163 12.95 7.38 -2.17
C ASP A 163 11.99 7.71 -1.02
N ILE A 164 11.23 6.70 -0.62
CA ILE A 164 10.41 6.67 0.60
C ILE A 164 11.14 5.80 1.62
N LEU A 165 11.36 6.35 2.80
CA LEU A 165 12.04 5.68 3.91
C LEU A 165 11.08 5.49 5.08
N CYS A 166 11.26 4.42 5.85
CA CYS A 166 10.78 4.35 7.22
C CYS A 166 11.75 5.09 8.15
N ALA A 167 11.26 6.07 8.90
CA ALA A 167 12.08 6.92 9.77
C ALA A 167 11.71 6.83 11.26
N GLU A 168 11.02 5.76 11.65
CA GLU A 168 10.76 5.38 13.05
C GLU A 168 11.07 3.90 13.21
N TYR A 169 11.80 3.53 14.26
CA TYR A 169 12.30 2.16 14.39
C TYR A 169 11.12 1.17 14.56
N CYS A 170 10.90 0.36 13.53
CA CYS A 170 9.76 -0.54 13.45
C CYS A 170 10.16 -2.03 13.44
N GLY A 171 11.33 -2.37 14.00
CA GLY A 171 11.78 -3.75 14.16
C GLY A 171 12.93 -4.17 13.23
N VAL A 172 13.16 -5.48 13.13
CA VAL A 172 14.40 -6.06 12.58
C VAL A 172 14.70 -5.70 11.12
N ARG A 173 13.68 -5.46 10.27
CA ARG A 173 13.89 -5.00 8.89
C ARG A 173 13.54 -3.52 8.69
N HIS A 174 13.57 -2.72 9.75
CA HIS A 174 13.35 -1.27 9.66
C HIS A 174 14.15 -0.60 8.52
N ALA A 175 15.44 -0.91 8.40
CA ALA A 175 16.31 -0.34 7.36
C ALA A 175 15.99 -0.80 5.93
N PHE A 176 15.17 -1.85 5.75
CA PHE A 176 14.76 -2.38 4.45
C PHE A 176 13.33 -1.98 4.06
N MET A 177 12.63 -1.24 4.92
CA MET A 177 11.27 -0.75 4.67
C MET A 177 11.30 0.48 3.75
N LEU A 178 11.65 0.23 2.49
CA LEU A 178 11.85 1.23 1.45
C LEU A 178 10.70 1.17 0.44
N SER A 179 10.42 2.31 -0.20
CA SER A 179 9.55 2.40 -1.37
C SER A 179 9.98 3.61 -2.22
N LYS A 180 9.22 3.95 -3.25
CA LYS A 180 9.48 5.08 -4.14
C LYS A 180 8.22 5.90 -4.40
N VAL A 181 8.40 7.21 -4.50
CA VAL A 181 7.47 8.10 -5.17
C VAL A 181 7.86 8.15 -6.64
N LYS A 182 6.96 7.81 -7.54
CA LYS A 182 7.11 7.86 -8.99
C LYS A 182 6.17 8.90 -9.56
N ILE A 183 6.74 9.99 -10.05
CA ILE A 183 5.98 11.11 -10.60
C ILE A 183 5.87 10.89 -12.10
N LEU A 184 4.66 10.66 -12.58
CA LEU A 184 4.39 10.39 -13.98
C LEU A 184 3.84 11.63 -14.69
N PRO A 185 4.09 11.81 -15.99
CA PRO A 185 3.32 12.73 -16.81
C PRO A 185 1.81 12.48 -16.64
N GLN A 186 0.99 13.53 -16.71
CA GLN A 186 -0.45 13.44 -16.45
C GLN A 186 -1.15 12.34 -17.28
N GLU A 187 -0.83 12.25 -18.58
CA GLU A 187 -1.39 11.23 -19.47
C GLU A 187 -0.93 9.82 -19.09
N GLU A 188 0.34 9.64 -18.72
CA GLU A 188 0.87 8.35 -18.26
C GLU A 188 0.32 7.96 -16.90
N TYR A 189 0.09 8.91 -16.01
CA TYR A 189 -0.57 8.67 -14.74
C TYR A 189 -2.02 8.24 -14.94
N ALA A 190 -2.77 8.95 -15.79
CA ALA A 190 -4.14 8.56 -16.14
C ALA A 190 -4.16 7.19 -16.81
N ALA A 191 -3.24 6.92 -17.73
CA ALA A 191 -3.08 5.62 -18.37
C ALA A 191 -2.59 4.56 -17.38
N TRP A 192 -1.86 4.89 -16.31
CA TRP A 192 -1.48 3.95 -15.27
C TRP A 192 -2.64 3.69 -14.31
N LEU A 193 -3.40 4.72 -13.95
CA LEU A 193 -4.54 4.62 -13.04
C LEU A 193 -5.70 3.85 -13.68
N ASN A 194 -5.97 4.19 -14.94
CA ASN A 194 -6.97 3.58 -15.83
C ASN A 194 -6.40 2.47 -16.70
N ALA A 195 -5.09 2.18 -16.60
CA ALA A 195 -4.63 0.87 -17.02
C ALA A 195 -5.37 -0.06 -16.08
N ASP A 196 -6.43 -0.65 -16.64
CA ASP A 196 -6.81 -2.01 -16.39
C ASP A 196 -5.50 -2.71 -16.09
N LYS A 197 -5.41 -3.26 -14.88
CA LYS A 197 -4.31 -4.11 -14.47
C LYS A 197 -3.92 -4.85 -15.74
N LYS A 198 -2.69 -4.75 -16.25
CA LYS A 198 -2.32 -5.44 -17.50
C LYS A 198 -2.18 -6.96 -17.25
N LYS A 199 -3.09 -7.50 -16.45
CA LYS A 199 -4.06 -8.58 -16.65
C LYS A 199 -5.29 -8.14 -15.81
N GLN A 200 -6.41 -7.77 -16.41
CA GLN A 200 -7.64 -7.62 -15.63
C GLN A 200 -8.08 -9.05 -15.39
N ASP A 201 -7.75 -9.54 -14.20
CA ASP A 201 -8.01 -10.90 -13.81
C ASP A 201 -9.50 -11.20 -14.01
N SER A 202 -9.78 -12.47 -14.29
CA SER A 202 -11.13 -13.04 -14.22
C SER A 202 -11.93 -12.59 -13.00
N SER A 203 -11.27 -12.13 -11.92
CA SER A 203 -11.89 -11.73 -10.65
C SER A 203 -12.93 -10.61 -10.74
N ASP A 204 -12.81 -9.59 -11.60
CA ASP A 204 -13.76 -8.46 -11.59
C ASP A 204 -15.10 -8.86 -12.24
N ALA A 205 -15.05 -9.47 -13.43
CA ALA A 205 -16.23 -10.04 -14.07
C ALA A 205 -16.82 -11.19 -13.24
N VAL A 206 -15.98 -12.05 -12.66
CA VAL A 206 -16.42 -13.10 -11.73
C VAL A 206 -17.08 -12.47 -10.49
N ALA A 207 -16.55 -11.39 -9.94
CA ALA A 207 -17.17 -10.70 -8.80
C ALA A 207 -18.51 -10.06 -9.18
N ILE A 208 -18.67 -9.52 -10.40
CA ILE A 208 -19.95 -9.01 -10.90
C ILE A 208 -20.95 -10.18 -11.07
N LEU A 209 -20.52 -11.29 -11.67
CA LEU A 209 -21.33 -12.49 -11.85
C LEU A 209 -21.71 -13.12 -10.49
N GLU A 210 -20.82 -13.11 -9.50
CA GLU A 210 -21.10 -13.55 -8.12
C GLU A 210 -22.06 -12.58 -7.42
N LYS A 211 -21.82 -11.26 -7.53
CA LYS A 211 -22.63 -10.18 -6.93
C LYS A 211 -24.09 -10.25 -7.38
N HIS A 212 -24.32 -10.55 -8.66
CA HIS A 212 -25.66 -10.65 -9.25
C HIS A 212 -26.23 -12.08 -9.21
N GLY A 213 -25.52 -13.05 -8.59
CA GLY A 213 -26.01 -14.43 -8.42
C GLY A 213 -25.96 -15.29 -9.68
N CYS A 214 -25.31 -14.84 -10.75
CA CYS A 214 -25.21 -15.58 -12.01
C CYS A 214 -24.53 -16.95 -11.82
N LEU A 215 -23.51 -17.02 -10.95
CA LEU A 215 -22.73 -18.24 -10.73
C LEU A 215 -23.43 -19.31 -9.87
N ASP A 216 -24.59 -18.98 -9.29
CA ASP A 216 -25.41 -19.97 -8.58
C ASP A 216 -26.12 -20.92 -9.57
N CYS A 217 -26.39 -20.42 -10.78
CA CYS A 217 -27.07 -21.16 -11.84
C CYS A 217 -26.16 -21.52 -13.02
N HIS A 218 -25.05 -20.80 -13.23
CA HIS A 218 -24.17 -20.98 -14.37
C HIS A 218 -22.73 -21.28 -13.96
N SER A 219 -22.08 -22.22 -14.65
CA SER A 219 -20.67 -22.57 -14.39
C SER A 219 -19.69 -21.82 -15.29
N LEU A 220 -18.46 -21.69 -14.82
CA LEU A 220 -17.33 -21.17 -15.59
C LEU A 220 -16.35 -22.27 -16.04
N ASP A 221 -16.58 -23.53 -15.66
CA ASP A 221 -15.65 -24.64 -15.88
C ASP A 221 -16.09 -25.62 -16.99
N GLY A 222 -17.31 -25.46 -17.50
CA GLY A 222 -17.93 -26.34 -18.50
C GLY A 222 -19.02 -27.25 -17.95
N THR A 223 -19.23 -27.29 -16.64
CA THR A 223 -20.25 -28.12 -16.00
C THR A 223 -21.67 -27.62 -16.29
N GLU A 224 -22.61 -28.50 -16.62
CA GLU A 224 -24.03 -28.13 -16.75
C GLU A 224 -24.67 -27.97 -15.37
N LEU A 225 -25.37 -26.85 -15.14
CA LEU A 225 -26.08 -26.53 -13.90
C LEU A 225 -27.56 -26.26 -14.20
N VAL A 226 -28.20 -25.41 -13.40
CA VAL A 226 -29.58 -24.92 -13.65
C VAL A 226 -29.66 -24.14 -14.96
N GLY A 227 -28.59 -23.43 -15.32
CA GLY A 227 -28.37 -22.78 -16.61
C GLY A 227 -27.15 -23.34 -17.36
N PRO A 228 -26.99 -22.99 -18.65
CA PRO A 228 -25.87 -23.43 -19.47
C PRO A 228 -24.52 -22.86 -18.98
N THR A 229 -23.43 -23.58 -19.25
CA THR A 229 -22.09 -23.10 -18.90
C THR A 229 -21.70 -21.83 -19.67
N LEU A 230 -21.10 -20.87 -18.96
CA LEU A 230 -20.55 -19.63 -19.50
C LEU A 230 -19.12 -19.78 -20.01
N LYS A 231 -18.47 -20.92 -19.73
CA LYS A 231 -17.15 -21.22 -20.28
C LYS A 231 -17.19 -21.09 -21.78
N ASP A 232 -16.25 -20.40 -22.40
CA ASP A 232 -16.14 -20.26 -23.87
C ASP A 232 -17.48 -19.96 -24.57
N ILE A 233 -18.30 -19.09 -23.96
CA ILE A 233 -19.66 -18.80 -24.46
C ILE A 233 -19.64 -17.93 -25.72
N LEU A 234 -18.70 -16.99 -25.85
CA LEU A 234 -18.68 -16.08 -26.98
C LEU A 234 -18.34 -16.84 -28.28
N GLY A 235 -19.20 -16.70 -29.28
CA GLY A 235 -19.05 -17.40 -30.57
C GLY A 235 -19.53 -18.86 -30.55
N ARG A 236 -20.06 -19.36 -29.43
CA ARG A 236 -20.67 -20.69 -29.35
C ARG A 236 -21.98 -20.71 -30.12
N GLU A 237 -22.15 -21.72 -30.97
CA GLU A 237 -23.45 -22.02 -31.58
C GLU A 237 -24.39 -22.64 -30.52
N THR A 238 -25.54 -22.02 -30.29
CA THR A 238 -26.57 -22.51 -29.37
C THR A 238 -27.92 -22.59 -30.07
N VAL A 239 -28.75 -23.54 -29.66
CA VAL A 239 -30.13 -23.66 -30.15
C VAL A 239 -31.04 -23.02 -29.13
N ILE A 240 -31.81 -22.01 -29.55
CA ILE A 240 -32.81 -21.33 -28.73
C ILE A 240 -34.22 -21.72 -29.14
N VAL A 241 -35.13 -21.71 -28.18
CA VAL A 241 -36.56 -21.90 -28.34
C VAL A 241 -37.24 -20.54 -28.22
N THR A 242 -37.93 -20.14 -29.29
CA THR A 242 -38.72 -18.89 -29.35
C THR A 242 -40.19 -19.22 -29.57
N PRO A 243 -41.12 -18.26 -29.42
CA PRO A 243 -42.53 -18.46 -29.78
C PRO A 243 -42.76 -18.91 -31.23
N GLU A 244 -41.80 -18.65 -32.13
CA GLU A 244 -41.85 -18.95 -33.56
C GLU A 244 -41.23 -20.32 -33.91
N GLY A 245 -40.59 -20.98 -32.93
CA GLY A 245 -39.92 -22.28 -33.09
C GLY A 245 -38.47 -22.28 -32.63
N GLU A 246 -37.78 -23.40 -32.90
CA GLU A 246 -36.35 -23.54 -32.61
C GLU A 246 -35.49 -22.83 -33.66
N LYS A 247 -34.45 -22.12 -33.22
CA LYS A 247 -33.49 -21.44 -34.09
C LYS A 247 -32.07 -21.62 -33.54
N THR A 248 -31.10 -21.82 -34.42
CA THR A 248 -29.68 -21.77 -34.05
C THR A 248 -29.19 -20.34 -34.12
N VAL A 249 -28.51 -19.88 -33.07
CA VAL A 249 -27.88 -18.56 -32.98
C VAL A 249 -26.43 -18.72 -32.52
N THR A 250 -25.57 -17.84 -33.01
CA THR A 250 -24.23 -17.66 -32.46
C THR A 250 -24.35 -16.78 -31.22
N ALA A 251 -23.76 -17.19 -30.11
CA ALA A 251 -23.71 -16.40 -28.89
C ALA A 251 -22.71 -15.23 -29.05
N ASP A 252 -23.12 -14.21 -29.79
CA ASP A 252 -22.40 -12.94 -29.93
C ASP A 252 -22.77 -11.96 -28.82
N GLU A 253 -22.14 -10.78 -28.82
CA GLU A 253 -22.34 -9.77 -27.78
C GLU A 253 -23.80 -9.30 -27.68
N GLN A 254 -24.48 -9.20 -28.83
CA GLN A 254 -25.87 -8.76 -28.89
C GLN A 254 -26.79 -9.81 -28.29
N TYR A 255 -26.56 -11.08 -28.63
CA TYR A 255 -27.29 -12.20 -28.06
C TYR A 255 -27.08 -12.30 -26.55
N ILE A 256 -25.83 -12.25 -26.07
CA ILE A 256 -25.53 -12.39 -24.63
C ILE A 256 -26.17 -11.23 -23.83
N THR A 257 -26.06 -10.00 -24.34
CA THR A 257 -26.69 -8.83 -23.70
C THR A 257 -28.20 -9.00 -23.61
N LYS A 258 -28.84 -9.42 -24.72
CA LYS A 258 -30.28 -9.67 -24.75
C LYS A 258 -30.68 -10.81 -23.82
N ALA A 259 -29.92 -11.90 -23.78
CA ALA A 259 -30.19 -13.05 -22.91
C ALA A 259 -30.07 -12.69 -21.41
N ILE A 260 -29.26 -11.69 -21.04
CA ILE A 260 -29.16 -11.22 -19.66
C ILE A 260 -30.29 -10.24 -19.32
N TYR A 261 -30.60 -9.30 -20.20
CA TYR A 261 -31.65 -8.30 -19.95
C TYR A 261 -33.07 -8.86 -20.09
N ASP A 262 -33.32 -9.73 -21.06
CA ASP A 262 -34.63 -10.33 -21.38
C ASP A 262 -34.52 -11.85 -21.68
N PRO A 263 -34.16 -12.68 -20.67
CA PRO A 263 -33.91 -14.11 -20.84
C PRO A 263 -35.12 -14.92 -21.34
N SER A 264 -36.34 -14.54 -20.93
CA SER A 264 -37.56 -15.28 -21.28
C SER A 264 -37.94 -15.13 -22.76
N SER A 265 -37.28 -14.23 -23.50
CA SER A 265 -37.53 -14.05 -24.94
C SER A 265 -36.89 -15.14 -25.81
N GLU A 266 -35.77 -15.72 -25.38
CA GLU A 266 -34.95 -16.68 -26.14
C GLU A 266 -34.31 -17.71 -25.21
N ILE A 267 -34.98 -18.84 -24.98
CA ILE A 267 -34.53 -19.84 -24.00
C ILE A 267 -33.63 -20.87 -24.69
N VAL A 268 -32.46 -21.16 -24.11
CA VAL A 268 -31.57 -22.21 -24.62
C VAL A 268 -32.25 -23.59 -24.53
N LYS A 269 -32.21 -24.36 -25.61
CA LYS A 269 -32.81 -25.70 -25.70
C LYS A 269 -32.31 -26.60 -24.57
N ASN A 270 -33.26 -27.32 -23.96
CA ASN A 270 -33.08 -28.18 -22.77
C ASN A 270 -32.94 -27.45 -21.43
N TYR A 271 -33.13 -26.13 -21.38
CA TYR A 271 -33.24 -25.36 -20.14
C TYR A 271 -34.67 -24.81 -19.98
N GLU A 272 -35.09 -24.64 -18.73
CA GLU A 272 -36.40 -24.08 -18.37
C GLU A 272 -36.29 -22.55 -18.19
N ASP A 273 -37.42 -21.85 -18.30
CA ASP A 273 -37.53 -20.40 -18.06
C ASP A 273 -37.42 -20.07 -16.57
N MET A 274 -36.18 -20.05 -16.06
CA MET A 274 -35.88 -19.80 -14.64
C MET A 274 -34.93 -18.62 -14.41
N MET A 275 -34.33 -18.07 -15.47
CA MET A 275 -33.39 -16.94 -15.35
C MET A 275 -34.20 -15.64 -15.20
N PRO A 276 -34.01 -14.86 -14.11
CA PRO A 276 -34.68 -13.58 -13.95
C PRO A 276 -34.11 -12.53 -14.92
N PRO A 277 -34.88 -11.51 -15.32
CA PRO A 277 -34.35 -10.40 -16.12
C PRO A 277 -33.43 -9.51 -15.31
N TYR A 278 -32.35 -9.02 -15.92
CA TYR A 278 -31.37 -8.14 -15.30
C TYR A 278 -31.36 -6.71 -15.88
N GLU A 279 -32.33 -6.36 -16.72
CA GLU A 279 -32.49 -4.98 -17.21
C GLU A 279 -32.66 -4.00 -16.04
N GLY A 280 -31.79 -2.99 -15.96
CA GLY A 280 -31.76 -2.02 -14.86
C GLY A 280 -31.20 -2.56 -13.53
N VAL A 281 -30.78 -3.83 -13.49
CA VAL A 281 -30.08 -4.45 -12.35
C VAL A 281 -28.57 -4.51 -12.61
N VAL A 282 -28.19 -5.02 -13.79
CA VAL A 282 -26.83 -4.93 -14.32
C VAL A 282 -26.70 -3.60 -15.05
N THR A 283 -25.70 -2.80 -14.69
CA THR A 283 -25.43 -1.52 -15.36
C THR A 283 -24.73 -1.72 -16.70
N ASP A 284 -24.80 -0.74 -17.60
CA ASP A 284 -24.12 -0.82 -18.91
C ASP A 284 -22.60 -1.01 -18.75
N ASP A 285 -21.98 -0.34 -17.76
CA ASP A 285 -20.56 -0.51 -17.44
C ASP A 285 -20.25 -1.94 -16.95
N GLU A 286 -21.12 -2.53 -16.13
CA GLU A 286 -20.99 -3.92 -15.67
C GLU A 286 -21.19 -4.92 -16.82
N MET A 287 -22.11 -4.63 -17.75
CA MET A 287 -22.36 -5.43 -18.94
C MET A 287 -21.12 -5.46 -19.85
N ASP A 288 -20.50 -4.30 -20.10
CA ASP A 288 -19.28 -4.19 -20.89
C ASP A 288 -18.15 -5.04 -20.29
N ILE A 289 -17.99 -5.04 -18.96
CA ILE A 289 -17.01 -5.87 -18.25
C ILE A 289 -17.30 -7.37 -18.43
N ILE A 290 -18.57 -7.79 -18.34
CA ILE A 290 -18.98 -9.19 -18.54
C ILE A 290 -18.70 -9.63 -19.98
N ILE A 291 -19.06 -8.82 -20.97
CA ILE A 291 -18.84 -9.11 -22.39
C ILE A 291 -17.34 -9.18 -22.71
N GLU A 292 -16.55 -8.25 -22.18
CA GLU A 292 -15.09 -8.21 -22.37
C GLU A 292 -14.40 -9.43 -21.74
N TYR A 293 -14.89 -9.91 -20.61
CA TYR A 293 -14.45 -11.17 -20.01
C TYR A 293 -14.72 -12.39 -20.90
N PHE A 294 -15.87 -12.43 -21.60
CA PHE A 294 -16.15 -13.49 -22.55
C PHE A 294 -15.35 -13.35 -23.87
N LYS A 295 -14.98 -12.12 -24.28
CA LYS A 295 -14.16 -11.83 -25.48
C LYS A 295 -12.73 -12.28 -25.38
N ASN A 296 -12.08 -11.98 -24.25
CA ASN A 296 -10.64 -12.20 -24.10
C ASN A 296 -10.30 -13.67 -23.81
N GLY A 297 -11.30 -14.55 -23.82
CA GLY A 297 -11.23 -15.88 -23.22
C GLY A 297 -11.16 -15.74 -21.71
N GLN A 298 -11.79 -16.66 -20.99
CA GLN A 298 -11.52 -16.76 -19.56
C GLN A 298 -10.02 -17.04 -19.44
N PRO A 299 -9.21 -16.16 -18.81
CA PRO A 299 -7.80 -16.44 -18.68
C PRO A 299 -7.67 -17.81 -18.00
N GLU A 300 -6.80 -18.68 -18.53
CA GLU A 300 -6.35 -19.84 -17.77
C GLU A 300 -5.82 -19.28 -16.45
N GLU A 301 -6.62 -19.43 -15.39
CA GLU A 301 -6.24 -19.05 -14.05
C GLU A 301 -5.04 -19.92 -13.71
N LYS A 302 -3.85 -19.32 -13.76
CA LYS A 302 -2.65 -20.07 -13.40
C LYS A 302 -2.80 -20.40 -11.92
N PRO A 303 -2.62 -21.67 -11.54
CA PRO A 303 -2.75 -22.06 -10.14
C PRO A 303 -1.96 -21.09 -9.26
N GLY A 304 -2.61 -20.55 -8.23
CA GLY A 304 -1.97 -19.66 -7.26
C GLY A 304 -1.77 -18.19 -7.66
N GLU A 305 -2.22 -17.72 -8.84
CA GLU A 305 -2.06 -16.31 -9.25
C GLU A 305 -2.75 -15.34 -8.27
N LYS A 306 -3.99 -15.63 -7.86
CA LYS A 306 -4.72 -14.83 -6.86
C LYS A 306 -4.01 -14.77 -5.51
N GLY A 307 -3.52 -15.92 -5.03
CA GLY A 307 -2.77 -15.98 -3.77
C GLY A 307 -1.45 -15.23 -3.83
N ALA A 308 -0.76 -15.21 -4.97
CA ALA A 308 0.45 -14.41 -5.16
C ALA A 308 0.17 -12.91 -4.97
N VAL A 309 -0.93 -12.41 -5.54
CA VAL A 309 -1.39 -11.02 -5.38
C VAL A 309 -1.70 -10.70 -3.92
N ILE A 310 -2.35 -11.63 -3.19
CA ILE A 310 -2.63 -11.44 -1.76
C ILE A 310 -1.33 -11.38 -0.96
N VAL A 311 -0.39 -12.31 -1.16
CA VAL A 311 0.93 -12.32 -0.52
C VAL A 311 1.68 -10.99 -0.74
N GLU A 312 1.53 -10.40 -1.91
CA GLU A 312 2.12 -9.13 -2.28
C GLU A 312 1.41 -7.93 -1.61
N ASN A 313 0.09 -7.86 -1.70
CA ASN A 313 -0.72 -6.77 -1.15
C ASN A 313 -0.75 -6.74 0.37
N GLU A 314 -0.68 -7.92 0.99
CA GLU A 314 -0.65 -8.09 2.44
C GLU A 314 0.76 -7.94 3.03
N GLY A 315 1.77 -7.69 2.18
CA GLY A 315 3.13 -7.40 2.61
C GLY A 315 3.90 -8.60 3.15
N CYS A 316 3.38 -9.83 2.96
CA CYS A 316 3.98 -11.07 3.46
C CYS A 316 5.44 -11.24 2.99
N LEU A 317 5.77 -10.77 1.78
CA LEU A 317 7.13 -10.84 1.21
C LEU A 317 8.16 -9.92 1.91
N GLY A 318 7.72 -9.01 2.77
CA GLY A 318 8.64 -8.28 3.65
C GLY A 318 9.28 -9.21 4.69
N CYS A 319 8.56 -10.26 5.09
CA CYS A 319 8.94 -11.17 6.17
C CYS A 319 9.31 -12.57 5.68
N HIS A 320 8.74 -13.01 4.56
CA HIS A 320 8.88 -14.36 4.00
C HIS A 320 9.47 -14.33 2.59
N SER A 321 10.26 -15.35 2.23
CA SER A 321 10.77 -15.53 0.87
C SER A 321 10.00 -16.61 0.14
N THR A 322 10.16 -16.66 -1.18
CA THR A 322 9.61 -17.71 -2.06
C THR A 322 10.68 -18.60 -2.67
N ASP A 323 11.97 -18.35 -2.38
CA ASP A 323 13.12 -19.03 -2.98
C ASP A 323 13.80 -20.03 -2.03
N GLY A 324 13.40 -20.06 -0.76
CA GLY A 324 14.00 -20.91 0.27
C GLY A 324 14.90 -20.17 1.25
N SER A 325 15.23 -18.91 1.00
CA SER A 325 16.01 -18.08 1.92
C SER A 325 15.25 -17.81 3.22
N VAL A 326 15.93 -17.84 4.36
CA VAL A 326 15.32 -17.48 5.65
C VAL A 326 15.39 -15.98 5.83
N LEU A 327 14.25 -15.35 6.12
CA LEU A 327 14.14 -13.92 6.38
C LEU A 327 13.75 -13.72 7.85
N VAL A 328 12.67 -12.98 8.13
CA VAL A 328 12.14 -12.83 9.49
C VAL A 328 11.22 -13.99 9.84
N GLY A 329 10.50 -14.51 8.84
CA GLY A 329 9.77 -15.76 8.93
C GLY A 329 10.40 -16.85 8.05
N PRO A 330 9.88 -18.08 8.14
CA PRO A 330 10.28 -19.18 7.26
C PRO A 330 9.92 -18.90 5.80
N SER A 331 10.67 -19.48 4.86
CA SER A 331 10.32 -19.43 3.44
C SER A 331 8.98 -20.13 3.14
N PHE A 332 8.23 -19.61 2.19
CA PHE A 332 7.05 -20.26 1.61
C PHE A 332 7.42 -21.43 0.69
N LYS A 333 8.66 -21.50 0.22
CA LYS A 333 9.12 -22.61 -0.63
C LYS A 333 9.04 -23.94 0.13
N ASN A 334 8.37 -24.93 -0.46
CA ASN A 334 8.16 -26.26 0.12
C ASN A 334 7.57 -26.26 1.53
N MET A 335 6.79 -25.24 1.92
CA MET A 335 6.36 -25.14 3.30
C MET A 335 5.19 -26.06 3.66
N LEU A 336 4.41 -26.48 2.67
CA LEU A 336 3.24 -27.34 2.85
C LEU A 336 3.64 -28.81 3.02
N ASP A 337 2.89 -29.53 3.84
CA ASP A 337 3.00 -30.97 4.11
C ASP A 337 4.32 -31.45 4.76
N ARG A 338 5.27 -30.55 5.03
CA ARG A 338 6.49 -30.87 5.77
C ARG A 338 6.22 -30.95 7.28
N ASP A 339 7.04 -31.71 7.98
CA ASP A 339 7.09 -31.68 9.44
C ASP A 339 7.79 -30.40 9.90
N VAL A 340 7.17 -29.68 10.85
CA VAL A 340 7.67 -28.42 11.41
C VAL A 340 7.70 -28.54 12.92
N THR A 341 8.85 -28.24 13.53
CA THR A 341 8.94 -28.09 14.98
C THR A 341 8.44 -26.70 15.37
N VAL A 342 7.47 -26.67 16.28
CA VAL A 342 6.84 -25.46 16.78
C VAL A 342 6.84 -25.46 18.31
N THR A 343 6.77 -24.28 18.89
CA THR A 343 6.52 -24.08 20.32
C THR A 343 5.10 -23.59 20.49
N LYS A 344 4.33 -24.30 21.33
CA LYS A 344 2.98 -23.92 21.76
C LYS A 344 2.93 -23.96 23.28
N ASP A 345 2.47 -22.88 23.91
CA ASP A 345 2.39 -22.77 25.38
C ASP A 345 3.71 -23.10 26.13
N GLY A 346 4.86 -22.85 25.48
CA GLY A 346 6.19 -23.13 26.01
C GLY A 346 6.67 -24.58 25.83
N GLU A 347 5.85 -25.48 25.29
CA GLU A 347 6.23 -26.85 24.97
C GLU A 347 6.57 -27.01 23.48
N LYS A 348 7.64 -27.75 23.20
CA LYS A 348 8.04 -28.07 21.82
C LYS A 348 7.28 -29.28 21.31
N MET A 349 6.72 -29.17 20.13
CA MET A 349 6.04 -30.26 19.43
C MET A 349 6.33 -30.23 17.94
N THR A 350 6.19 -31.38 17.28
CA THR A 350 6.26 -31.47 15.82
C THR A 350 4.84 -31.52 15.28
N VAL A 351 4.52 -30.59 14.38
CA VAL A 351 3.24 -30.54 13.66
C VAL A 351 3.50 -30.71 12.18
N LYS A 352 2.55 -31.33 11.47
CA LYS A 352 2.58 -31.33 10.02
C LYS A 352 2.04 -29.99 9.53
N ALA A 353 2.74 -29.34 8.59
CA ALA A 353 2.30 -28.10 7.98
C ALA A 353 1.15 -28.34 6.97
N ASP A 354 0.05 -28.88 7.47
CA ASP A 354 -1.18 -29.09 6.73
C ASP A 354 -1.98 -27.80 6.60
N THR A 355 -3.08 -27.84 5.84
CA THR A 355 -3.93 -26.68 5.60
C THR A 355 -4.42 -26.03 6.89
N ARG A 356 -4.76 -26.81 7.94
CA ARG A 356 -5.26 -26.25 9.20
C ARG A 356 -4.17 -25.49 9.93
N TYR A 357 -2.96 -26.05 9.97
CA TYR A 357 -1.80 -25.38 10.54
C TYR A 357 -1.51 -24.05 9.83
N ILE A 358 -1.58 -24.02 8.49
CA ILE A 358 -1.31 -22.81 7.72
C ILE A 358 -2.37 -21.74 7.98
N ILE A 359 -3.66 -22.11 7.97
CA ILE A 359 -4.75 -21.17 8.32
C ILE A 359 -4.54 -20.61 9.73
N SER A 360 -4.23 -21.49 10.69
CA SER A 360 -3.94 -21.08 12.06
C SER A 360 -2.73 -20.15 12.13
N SER A 361 -1.70 -20.38 11.31
CA SER A 361 -0.50 -19.54 11.28
C SER A 361 -0.75 -18.16 10.64
N ILE A 362 -1.78 -18.02 9.80
CA ILE A 362 -2.17 -16.75 9.17
C ILE A 362 -3.08 -15.95 10.11
N VAL A 363 -4.09 -16.60 10.67
CA VAL A 363 -5.12 -15.96 11.51
C VAL A 363 -4.66 -15.78 12.96
N ASN A 364 -3.94 -16.77 13.52
CA ASN A 364 -3.44 -16.79 14.89
C ASN A 364 -1.93 -17.12 14.94
N PRO A 365 -1.06 -16.30 14.33
CA PRO A 365 0.37 -16.61 14.12
C PRO A 365 1.16 -16.91 15.39
N ASN A 366 0.74 -16.37 16.53
CA ASN A 366 1.44 -16.55 17.81
C ASN A 366 1.02 -17.83 18.56
N GLU A 367 0.07 -18.61 18.03
CA GLU A 367 -0.34 -19.90 18.62
C GLU A 367 0.72 -20.99 18.40
N TYR A 368 1.33 -21.03 17.21
CA TYR A 368 2.36 -22.00 16.84
C TYR A 368 3.61 -21.28 16.32
N ILE A 369 4.59 -21.07 17.20
CA ILE A 369 5.82 -20.37 16.82
C ILE A 369 6.83 -21.38 16.29
N VAL A 370 7.20 -21.27 15.02
CA VAL A 370 8.20 -22.13 14.38
C VAL A 370 9.54 -22.01 15.09
N GLU A 371 10.19 -23.13 15.37
CA GLU A 371 11.49 -23.15 16.03
C GLU A 371 12.53 -22.30 15.25
N GLY A 372 13.21 -21.40 15.96
CA GLY A 372 14.18 -20.47 15.38
C GLY A 372 13.61 -19.12 14.95
N PHE A 373 12.32 -18.87 15.16
CA PHE A 373 11.66 -17.60 14.86
C PHE A 373 10.98 -17.00 16.10
N ASP A 374 10.85 -15.67 16.11
CA ASP A 374 10.19 -14.92 17.18
C ASP A 374 8.69 -14.71 16.88
N ALA A 375 7.88 -14.58 17.94
CA ALA A 375 6.45 -14.24 17.89
C ALA A 375 6.20 -12.79 17.45
N SER A 376 6.47 -12.51 16.17
CA SER A 376 6.46 -11.17 15.58
C SER A 376 5.52 -11.01 14.39
N MET A 377 4.93 -12.12 13.91
CA MET A 377 4.02 -12.08 12.77
C MET A 377 2.67 -11.49 13.20
N PRO A 378 2.16 -10.45 12.51
CA PRO A 378 0.84 -9.89 12.79
C PRO A 378 -0.26 -10.86 12.35
N ALA A 379 -1.41 -10.79 13.01
CA ALA A 379 -2.58 -11.58 12.64
C ALA A 379 -3.24 -11.02 11.37
N TYR A 380 -3.62 -11.92 10.46
CA TYR A 380 -4.38 -11.62 9.24
C TYR A 380 -5.80 -12.17 9.36
N ASP A 381 -6.44 -11.93 10.51
CA ASP A 381 -7.80 -12.38 10.86
C ASP A 381 -8.92 -11.68 10.10
N TYR A 382 -8.56 -10.64 9.34
CA TYR A 382 -9.44 -9.90 8.44
C TYR A 382 -9.53 -10.49 7.03
N LEU A 383 -8.72 -11.49 6.68
CA LEU A 383 -8.81 -12.17 5.38
C LEU A 383 -10.00 -13.15 5.39
N ASP A 384 -10.79 -13.13 4.32
CA ASP A 384 -11.92 -14.05 4.18
C ASP A 384 -11.49 -15.47 3.75
N ASP A 385 -12.42 -16.42 3.84
CA ASP A 385 -12.16 -17.83 3.52
C ASP A 385 -11.70 -18.05 2.07
N LYS A 386 -12.15 -17.20 1.13
CA LYS A 386 -11.77 -17.27 -0.29
C LYS A 386 -10.32 -16.82 -0.46
N GLN A 387 -9.95 -15.70 0.14
CA GLN A 387 -8.58 -15.19 0.15
C GLN A 387 -7.60 -16.18 0.80
N ILE A 388 -8.00 -16.80 1.90
CA ILE A 388 -7.19 -17.84 2.56
C ILE A 388 -7.01 -19.06 1.66
N LYS A 389 -8.05 -19.49 0.94
CA LYS A 389 -7.97 -20.58 -0.02
C LYS A 389 -7.01 -20.25 -1.18
N ASP A 390 -7.11 -19.05 -1.73
CA ASP A 390 -6.24 -18.57 -2.81
C ASP A 390 -4.76 -18.55 -2.36
N LEU A 391 -4.49 -18.14 -1.11
CA LEU A 391 -3.15 -18.22 -0.51
C LEU A 391 -2.62 -19.66 -0.45
N ILE A 392 -3.44 -20.60 0.01
CA ILE A 392 -3.05 -22.02 0.08
C ILE A 392 -2.76 -22.59 -1.32
N GLU A 393 -3.53 -22.20 -2.33
CA GLU A 393 -3.29 -22.60 -3.70
C GLU A 393 -1.95 -22.05 -4.21
N TYR A 394 -1.66 -20.78 -3.93
CA TYR A 394 -0.35 -20.19 -4.22
C TYR A 394 0.79 -20.95 -3.56
N PHE A 395 0.66 -21.27 -2.27
CA PHE A 395 1.68 -22.03 -1.56
C PHE A 395 1.90 -23.44 -2.12
N ASN A 396 0.86 -24.08 -2.69
CA ASN A 396 1.03 -25.35 -3.39
C ASN A 396 1.86 -25.20 -4.66
N THR A 397 1.83 -24.06 -5.33
CA THR A 397 2.67 -23.81 -6.52
C THR A 397 4.15 -23.64 -6.21
N LEU A 398 4.49 -23.45 -4.93
CA LEU A 398 5.87 -23.33 -4.45
C LEU A 398 6.45 -24.66 -3.94
N LYS A 399 5.78 -25.80 -4.18
CA LYS A 399 6.32 -27.15 -3.98
C LYS A 399 7.23 -27.51 -5.18
N ASP A 400 8.38 -28.11 -4.90
CA ASP A 400 9.31 -28.64 -5.92
C ASP A 400 8.74 -29.86 -6.68
#